data_AF-A0AA51HDM1-F1
#
_entry.id   AF-A0AA51HDM1-F1
#
_cell.length_a   1.000
_cell.length_b   1.000
_cell.length_c   1.000
_cell.angle_alpha   90.00
_cell.angle_beta   90.00
_cell.angle_gamma   90.00
#
_symmetry.space_group_name_H-M   'P 1'
#
loop_
_entity.id
_entity.type
_entity.pdbx_description
1 polymer ?
#
loop_
_entity_poly.entity_id
_entity_poly.type
_entity_poly.pdbx_seq_one_letter_code
_entity_poly.pdbx_strand_id
1 'polypeptide(L)'
;MEQFNTLLKAAECAVTRCNSWNFATSNDRYDVKGLLVLAETSDSENPIDEDSFYVVSPAGAIGLCEDGEDIDWLFLTGSSTDEDLPATLQTASQIKFCLKCGNGVILGARFCGACGVKLN
;
A
#
# COMPACT_ATOMS: atom_id res chain seq x y z
N MET A 1 -2.24 -5.89 -0.81
CA MET A 1 -2.57 -4.49 -1.13
C MET A 1 -3.39 -4.50 -2.41
N GLU A 2 -4.37 -3.62 -2.54
CA GLU A 2 -5.18 -3.48 -3.76
C GLU A 2 -4.68 -2.30 -4.58
N GLN A 3 -4.71 -2.42 -5.91
CA GLN A 3 -4.18 -1.45 -6.85
C GLN A 3 -5.30 -0.73 -7.59
N PHE A 4 -5.14 0.57 -7.81
CA PHE A 4 -6.13 1.42 -8.46
C PHE A 4 -5.44 2.42 -9.39
N ASN A 5 -6.10 2.74 -10.49
CA ASN A 5 -5.61 3.68 -11.50
C ASN A 5 -6.02 5.14 -11.25
N THR A 6 -6.75 5.41 -10.17
CA THR A 6 -7.13 6.77 -9.77
C THR A 6 -7.14 6.88 -8.25
N LEU A 7 -6.88 8.07 -7.72
CA LEU A 7 -6.87 8.33 -6.29
C LEU A 7 -8.28 8.18 -5.71
N LEU A 8 -9.31 8.57 -6.45
CA LEU A 8 -10.71 8.45 -6.03
C LEU A 8 -11.09 7.00 -5.75
N LYS A 9 -10.76 6.07 -6.66
CA LYS A 9 -11.04 4.65 -6.43
C LYS A 9 -10.25 4.07 -5.27
N ALA A 10 -9.00 4.50 -5.10
CA ALA A 10 -8.19 4.12 -3.95
C ALA A 10 -8.81 4.63 -2.64
N ALA A 11 -9.28 5.88 -2.62
CA ALA A 11 -9.97 6.49 -1.48
C ALA A 11 -11.30 5.77 -1.19
N GLU A 12 -12.11 5.46 -2.19
CA GLU A 12 -13.35 4.67 -2.05
C GLU A 12 -13.08 3.31 -1.42
N CYS A 13 -11.98 2.64 -1.76
CA CYS A 13 -11.57 1.41 -1.09
C CYS A 13 -11.10 1.67 0.35
N ALA A 14 -10.24 2.68 0.56
CA ALA A 14 -9.68 3.01 1.87
C ALA A 14 -10.76 3.35 2.90
N VAL A 15 -11.82 4.08 2.51
CA VAL A 15 -12.91 4.48 3.42
C VAL A 15 -13.75 3.31 3.92
N THR A 16 -13.65 2.14 3.29
CA THR A 16 -14.25 0.90 3.79
C THR A 16 -13.43 0.27 4.94
N ARG A 17 -12.18 0.70 5.13
CA ARG A 17 -11.20 0.11 6.06
C ARG A 17 -10.84 1.03 7.22
N CYS A 18 -10.79 2.33 6.94
CA CYS A 18 -10.50 3.38 7.91
C CYS A 18 -11.49 4.53 7.77
N ASN A 19 -11.56 5.41 8.77
CA ASN A 19 -12.43 6.60 8.77
C ASN A 19 -11.66 7.93 8.90
N SER A 20 -10.34 7.87 9.08
CA SER A 20 -9.48 9.02 9.34
C SER A 20 -8.08 8.77 8.79
N TRP A 21 -7.48 9.79 8.19
CA TRP A 21 -6.12 9.74 7.65
C TRP A 21 -5.32 10.98 8.03
N ASN A 22 -4.02 10.80 8.16
CA ASN A 22 -3.05 11.88 8.23
C ASN A 22 -2.26 11.86 6.92
N PHE A 23 -1.97 13.04 6.38
CA PHE A 23 -1.03 13.12 5.27
C PHE A 23 0.38 12.75 5.75
N ALA A 24 1.14 12.02 4.95
CA ALA A 24 2.45 11.53 5.37
C ALA A 24 3.50 12.66 5.48
N THR A 25 3.38 13.70 4.65
CA THR A 25 4.37 14.79 4.56
C THR A 25 3.92 16.09 5.22
N SER A 26 2.69 16.15 5.73
CA SER A 26 2.15 17.33 6.43
C SER A 26 1.34 16.92 7.66
N ASN A 27 0.90 17.89 8.45
CA ASN A 27 0.05 17.64 9.62
C ASN A 27 -1.46 17.69 9.26
N ASP A 28 -1.79 17.59 7.97
CA ASP A 28 -3.16 17.63 7.49
C ASP A 28 -3.89 16.33 7.80
N ARG A 29 -5.18 16.47 8.09
CA ARG A 29 -6.05 15.37 8.49
C ARG A 29 -7.31 15.35 7.64
N TYR A 30 -7.71 14.15 7.28
CA TYR A 30 -8.86 13.91 6.41
C TYR A 30 -9.81 12.93 7.07
N ASP A 31 -11.08 13.29 7.11
CA ASP A 31 -12.16 12.34 7.32
C ASP A 31 -12.59 11.72 5.98
N VAL A 32 -13.56 10.81 6.01
CA VAL A 32 -14.08 10.13 4.81
C VAL A 32 -14.48 11.12 3.70
N LYS A 33 -15.15 12.22 4.04
CA LYS A 33 -15.62 13.19 3.04
C LYS A 33 -14.46 14.01 2.47
N GLY A 34 -13.59 14.50 3.35
CA GLY A 34 -12.42 15.29 2.97
C GLY A 34 -11.49 14.51 2.04
N LEU A 35 -11.25 13.23 2.33
CA LEU A 35 -10.41 12.38 1.50
C LEU A 35 -11.02 12.16 0.10
N LEU A 36 -12.32 11.85 0.01
CA LEU A 36 -12.98 11.59 -1.28
C LEU A 36 -13.02 12.84 -2.17
N VAL A 37 -13.32 14.01 -1.60
CA VAL A 37 -13.35 15.28 -2.34
C VAL A 37 -11.95 15.67 -2.84
N LEU A 38 -10.94 15.51 -1.99
CA LEU A 38 -9.55 15.75 -2.38
C LEU A 38 -9.13 14.79 -3.50
N ALA A 39 -9.48 13.51 -3.39
CA ALA A 39 -9.12 12.50 -4.37
C ALA A 39 -9.74 12.79 -5.76
N GLU A 40 -11.03 13.14 -5.81
CA GLU A 40 -11.72 13.52 -7.05
C GLU A 40 -11.10 14.78 -7.69
N THR A 41 -10.78 15.78 -6.86
CA THR A 41 -10.14 17.02 -7.33
C THR A 41 -8.74 16.73 -7.90
N SER A 42 -7.94 15.96 -7.17
CA SER A 42 -6.58 15.59 -7.57
C SER A 42 -6.58 14.80 -8.89
N ASP A 43 -7.47 13.82 -9.04
CA ASP A 43 -7.58 13.03 -10.28
C ASP A 43 -7.95 13.92 -11.49
N SER A 44 -8.73 14.99 -11.27
CA SER A 44 -9.14 15.92 -12.32
C SER A 44 -8.05 16.92 -12.69
N GLU A 45 -7.25 17.36 -11.72
CA GLU A 45 -6.20 18.36 -11.92
C GLU A 45 -4.88 17.75 -12.40
N ASN A 46 -4.51 16.60 -11.84
CA ASN A 46 -3.25 15.92 -12.11
C ASN A 46 -3.46 14.40 -12.19
N PRO A 47 -4.01 13.89 -13.30
CA PRO A 47 -4.16 12.45 -13.51
C PRO A 47 -2.80 11.76 -13.46
N ILE A 48 -2.75 10.55 -12.91
CA ILE A 48 -1.52 9.76 -12.83
C ILE A 48 -1.06 9.29 -14.21
N ASP A 49 0.22 8.98 -14.33
CA ASP A 49 0.80 8.39 -15.53
C ASP A 49 0.27 6.97 -15.78
N GLU A 50 0.35 6.48 -17.02
CA GLU A 50 -0.14 5.16 -17.44
C GLU A 50 0.58 4.01 -16.72
N ASP A 51 1.86 4.21 -16.38
CA ASP A 51 2.69 3.23 -15.67
C ASP A 51 2.58 3.34 -14.14
N SER A 52 1.88 4.36 -13.64
CA SER A 52 1.68 4.61 -12.22
C SER A 52 0.35 4.06 -11.69
N PHE A 53 0.31 3.72 -10.40
CA PHE A 53 -0.92 3.29 -9.74
C PHE A 53 -0.90 3.56 -8.24
N TYR A 54 -2.09 3.76 -7.68
CA TYR A 54 -2.28 3.84 -6.24
C TYR A 54 -2.41 2.46 -5.63
N VAL A 55 -1.94 2.31 -4.40
CA VAL A 55 -2.07 1.11 -3.58
C VAL A 55 -2.81 1.40 -2.29
N VAL A 56 -3.68 0.47 -1.88
CA VAL A 56 -4.38 0.53 -0.60
C VAL A 56 -3.94 -0.62 0.29
N SER A 57 -3.44 -0.28 1.48
CA SER A 57 -3.03 -1.24 2.51
C SER A 57 -4.26 -1.94 3.13
N PRO A 58 -4.07 -3.10 3.79
CA PRO A 58 -5.17 -3.76 4.52
C PRO A 58 -5.78 -2.87 5.62
N ALA A 59 -4.99 -1.97 6.21
CA ALA A 59 -5.46 -1.01 7.21
C ALA A 59 -6.19 0.19 6.58
N GLY A 60 -6.01 0.42 5.28
CA GLY A 60 -6.61 1.55 4.55
C GLY A 60 -5.67 2.72 4.31
N ALA A 61 -4.37 2.57 4.54
CA ALA A 61 -3.38 3.55 4.10
C ALA A 61 -3.31 3.57 2.56
N ILE A 62 -3.05 4.73 1.98
CA ILE A 62 -2.97 4.91 0.53
C ILE A 62 -1.55 5.34 0.17
N GLY A 63 -0.95 4.64 -0.78
CA GLY A 63 0.33 5.00 -1.38
C GLY A 63 0.23 5.15 -2.89
N LEU A 64 1.20 5.83 -3.48
CA LEU A 64 1.40 5.94 -4.91
C LEU A 64 2.63 5.12 -5.29
N CYS A 65 2.55 4.43 -6.42
CA CYS A 65 3.69 3.78 -7.03
C CYS A 65 3.82 4.34 -8.45
N GLU A 66 4.91 5.06 -8.70
CA GLU A 66 5.10 5.74 -9.98
C GLU A 66 5.61 4.79 -11.08
N ASP A 67 6.53 3.87 -10.74
CA ASP A 67 7.21 2.98 -11.69
C ASP A 67 7.07 1.48 -11.37
N GLY A 68 6.15 1.11 -10.47
CA GLY A 68 5.98 -0.28 -10.02
C GLY A 68 7.01 -0.80 -9.01
N GLU A 69 7.97 0.03 -8.60
CA GLU A 69 9.05 -0.35 -7.66
C GLU A 69 8.78 0.14 -6.23
N ASP A 70 8.92 1.45 -6.00
CA ASP A 70 8.79 2.07 -4.69
C ASP A 70 7.35 2.54 -4.42
N ILE A 71 6.93 2.48 -3.15
CA ILE A 71 5.64 2.98 -2.69
C ILE A 71 5.87 4.23 -1.86
N ASP A 72 5.39 5.36 -2.36
CA ASP A 72 5.26 6.58 -1.60
C ASP A 72 3.92 6.61 -0.87
N TRP A 73 3.94 6.33 0.43
CA TRP A 73 2.75 6.39 1.26
C TRP A 73 2.31 7.84 1.47
N LEU A 74 1.12 8.17 0.97
CA LEU A 74 0.57 9.53 0.99
C LEU A 74 -0.38 9.74 2.16
N PHE A 75 -1.27 8.78 2.42
CA PHE A 75 -2.29 8.87 3.46
C PHE A 75 -2.14 7.71 4.45
N LEU A 76 -1.78 8.03 5.68
CA LEU A 76 -1.58 7.08 6.76
C LEU A 76 -2.81 7.04 7.66
N THR A 77 -3.14 5.87 8.20
CA THR A 77 -4.31 5.70 9.07
C THR A 77 -4.10 6.24 10.49
N GLY A 78 -2.88 6.59 10.85
CA GLY A 78 -2.47 6.95 12.20
C GLY A 78 -2.46 5.75 13.16
N SER A 79 -2.40 4.53 12.62
CA SER A 79 -2.37 3.30 13.40
C SER A 79 -0.95 2.75 13.50
N SER A 80 -0.68 1.89 14.48
CA SER A 80 0.63 1.25 14.61
C SER A 80 1.00 0.37 13.41
N THR A 81 0.01 -0.04 12.60
CA THR A 81 0.25 -0.83 11.38
C THR A 81 0.82 -0.01 10.22
N ASP A 82 0.83 1.32 10.32
CA ASP A 82 1.44 2.19 9.32
C ASP A 82 2.98 2.09 9.34
N GLU A 83 3.59 1.75 10.49
CA GLU A 83 5.05 1.57 10.64
C GLU A 83 5.58 0.32 9.92
N ASP A 84 4.72 -0.68 9.72
CA ASP A 84 5.04 -1.94 9.04
C ASP A 84 4.72 -1.90 7.54
N LEU A 85 4.37 -0.73 7.00
CA LEU A 85 4.06 -0.61 5.58
C LEU A 85 5.32 -0.84 4.73
N PRO A 86 5.22 -1.67 3.67
CA PRO A 86 6.35 -1.94 2.81
C PRO A 86 6.73 -0.67 2.03
N ALA A 87 8.03 -0.41 1.92
CA ALA A 87 8.57 0.68 1.09
C ALA A 87 8.52 0.35 -0.42
N THR A 88 8.39 -0.93 -0.77
CA THR A 88 8.40 -1.41 -2.16
C THR A 88 7.20 -2.31 -2.42
N LEU A 89 6.64 -2.26 -3.63
CA LEU A 89 5.63 -3.21 -4.05
C LEU A 89 6.24 -4.61 -4.19
N GLN A 90 5.97 -5.45 -3.19
CA GLN A 90 6.17 -6.89 -3.35
C GLN A 90 5.09 -7.41 -4.31
N THR A 91 5.31 -7.25 -5.61
CA THR A 91 4.50 -7.92 -6.63
C THR A 91 4.52 -9.41 -6.33
N ALA A 92 3.35 -10.06 -6.36
CA ALA A 92 3.15 -11.45 -5.96
C ALA A 92 4.08 -12.47 -6.66
N SER A 93 4.76 -12.07 -7.73
CA SER A 93 5.84 -12.82 -8.39
C SER A 93 7.07 -13.05 -7.48
N GLN A 94 7.24 -12.25 -6.42
CA GLN A 94 8.37 -12.33 -5.49
C GLN A 94 8.02 -13.05 -4.17
N ILE A 95 6.78 -13.46 -3.95
CA ILE A 95 6.43 -14.28 -2.79
C ILE A 95 6.89 -15.70 -3.06
N LYS A 96 8.12 -16.00 -2.70
CA LYS A 96 8.56 -17.40 -2.59
C LYS A 96 7.77 -18.03 -1.46
N PHE A 97 7.30 -19.25 -1.67
CA PHE A 97 6.75 -20.07 -0.60
C PHE A 97 7.79 -21.10 -0.20
N CYS A 98 7.84 -21.40 1.08
CA CYS A 98 8.67 -22.48 1.56
C CYS A 98 8.15 -23.81 0.99
N LEU A 99 8.95 -24.47 0.15
CA LEU A 99 8.62 -25.77 -0.45
C LEU A 99 8.35 -26.86 0.60
N LYS A 100 8.83 -26.69 1.83
CA LYS A 100 8.65 -27.66 2.92
C LYS A 100 7.36 -27.47 3.71
N CYS A 101 6.98 -26.22 4.01
CA CYS A 101 5.86 -25.95 4.92
C CYS A 101 4.77 -25.06 4.33
N GLY A 102 4.94 -24.56 3.11
CA GLY A 102 3.96 -23.73 2.41
C GLY A 102 3.84 -22.29 2.90
N ASN A 103 4.55 -21.89 3.96
CA ASN A 103 4.51 -20.50 4.42
C ASN A 103 5.23 -19.56 3.46
N GLY A 104 4.69 -18.34 3.33
CA GLY A 104 5.36 -17.25 2.63
C GLY A 104 6.74 -16.99 3.22
N VAL A 105 7.72 -16.79 2.36
CA VAL A 105 9.10 -16.48 2.76
C VAL A 105 9.54 -15.17 2.12
N ILE A 106 10.21 -14.37 2.95
CA ILE A 106 10.73 -13.06 2.58
C ILE A 106 11.84 -13.24 1.55
N LEU A 107 11.81 -12.45 0.47
CA LEU A 107 12.82 -12.50 -0.57
C LEU A 107 14.20 -12.15 0.03
N GLY A 108 15.21 -13.00 -0.19
CA GLY A 108 16.55 -12.86 0.39
C GLY A 108 16.77 -13.59 1.72
N ALA A 109 15.73 -14.16 2.34
CA ALA A 109 15.89 -14.98 3.54
C ALA A 109 16.65 -16.28 3.23
N ARG A 110 17.70 -16.58 4.00
CA ARG A 110 18.45 -17.84 3.90
C ARG A 110 17.68 -19.03 4.49
N PHE A 111 16.75 -18.76 5.40
CA PHE A 111 15.98 -19.77 6.12
C PHE A 111 14.51 -19.36 6.23
N CYS A 112 13.61 -20.34 6.25
CA CYS A 112 12.20 -20.13 6.51
C CYS A 112 11.99 -19.77 7.99
N GLY A 113 11.39 -18.61 8.26
CA GLY A 113 11.08 -18.17 9.63
C GLY A 113 10.09 -19.06 10.39
N ALA A 114 9.32 -19.90 9.68
CA ALA A 114 8.32 -20.78 10.29
C ALA A 114 8.84 -22.18 10.61
N CYS A 115 9.62 -22.80 9.71
CA CYS A 115 10.06 -24.19 9.86
C CYS A 115 11.59 -24.38 9.89
N GLY A 116 12.36 -23.30 9.78
CA GLY A 116 13.82 -23.31 9.85
C GLY A 116 14.54 -23.96 8.66
N VAL A 117 13.81 -24.38 7.62
CA VAL A 117 14.46 -24.98 6.44
C VAL A 117 15.26 -23.93 5.69
N LYS A 118 16.43 -24.32 5.19
CA LYS A 118 17.21 -23.48 4.28
C LYS A 118 16.42 -23.27 2.98
N LEU A 119 16.28 -22.02 2.58
CA LEU A 119 15.65 -21.64 1.32
C LEU A 119 16.75 -21.61 0.26
N ASN A 120 16.59 -22.39 -0.81
CA ASN A 120 17.55 -22.54 -1.89
C ASN A 120 17.10 -21.77 -3.13
#